data_AF-A0AAW0V3C2-F1
#
_entry.id   AF-A0AAW0V3C2-F1
#
_cell.length_a   1.000
_cell.length_b   1.000
_cell.length_c   1.000
_cell.angle_alpha   90.00
_cell.angle_beta   90.00
_cell.angle_gamma   90.00
#
_symmetry.space_group_name_H-M   'P 1'
#
loop_
_entity.id
_entity.type
_entity.pdbx_description
1 polymer ?
#
loop_
_entity_poly.entity_id
_entity_poly.type
_entity_poly.pdbx_seq_one_letter_code
_entity_poly.pdbx_strand_id
1 'polypeptide(L)'
;MSAAARDLEDMVEECPADSNEAGWAGVCQGCPGKELCLSQGSQPDPEQQVIDTRLGAIRHKVLVLSGKGGVGKSTMAVLLAQILAGEGQRVGLLDVDVCGPSIPHLLGVEDQPVLDSQWGWQPVVSPLGKIKTLSVGSLLSSQSQAVVWKGPRKTALIRRMIKDTLWGRLDTLVVDTPPGTSDEHLTIVRLLATTRPSGAVILTSPQRLAAGVVSREIRFCQKMNVPVLGIIENMSGFCCPCCSEVSEVFPGGAGAHLAEKYRVPLLGAVPLDLGLAEAGVSCGWRDSPVAQAVRDMVAKIKEKL
;
A
#
# COMPACT_ATOMS: atom_id res chain seq x y z
N MET A 1 41.30 10.82 -24.08
CA MET A 1 40.24 10.36 -23.16
C MET A 1 39.10 11.36 -23.28
N SER A 2 38.18 11.14 -24.23
CA SER A 2 37.12 12.11 -24.53
C SER A 2 35.96 11.96 -23.55
N ALA A 3 35.45 13.10 -23.11
CA ALA A 3 34.40 13.30 -22.11
C ALA A 3 32.99 12.91 -22.62
N ALA A 4 32.84 11.75 -23.27
CA ALA A 4 31.60 11.34 -23.96
C ALA A 4 30.89 10.14 -23.32
N ALA A 5 31.10 9.92 -22.02
CA ALA A 5 30.34 8.98 -21.22
C ALA A 5 30.09 9.61 -19.85
N ARG A 6 29.29 10.68 -19.81
CA ARG A 6 28.50 10.92 -18.60
C ARG A 6 27.41 9.86 -18.61
N ASP A 7 27.37 9.06 -17.56
CA ASP A 7 26.51 7.90 -17.45
C ASP A 7 25.04 8.32 -17.64
N LEU A 8 24.30 7.53 -18.42
CA LEU A 8 22.87 7.75 -18.68
C LEU A 8 22.04 7.89 -17.39
N GLU A 9 22.54 7.39 -16.27
CA GLU A 9 21.94 7.52 -14.94
C GLU A 9 21.97 8.97 -14.42
N ASP A 10 23.04 9.73 -14.66
CA ASP A 10 23.16 11.14 -14.24
C ASP A 10 22.19 12.05 -15.00
N MET A 11 21.92 11.74 -16.28
CA MET A 11 20.98 12.52 -17.11
C MET A 11 19.52 12.36 -16.67
N VAL A 12 19.19 11.27 -15.96
CA VAL A 12 17.83 11.03 -15.43
C VAL A 12 17.63 11.74 -14.10
N GLU A 13 18.66 11.89 -13.26
CA GLU A 13 18.56 12.60 -11.98
C GLU A 13 18.40 14.12 -12.14
N GLU A 14 18.92 14.72 -13.21
CA GLU A 14 18.78 16.16 -13.49
C GLU A 14 17.57 16.51 -14.37
N CYS A 15 16.69 15.56 -14.68
CA CYS A 15 15.56 15.78 -15.58
C CYS A 15 14.42 16.60 -14.92
N PRO A 16 14.07 17.80 -15.44
CA PRO A 16 13.04 18.66 -14.85
C PRO A 16 11.63 18.33 -15.33
N ALA A 17 11.37 17.12 -15.87
CA ALA A 17 10.11 16.78 -16.51
C ALA A 17 8.89 16.94 -15.58
N ASP A 18 9.09 16.78 -14.27
CA ASP A 18 8.05 16.93 -13.25
C ASP A 18 7.95 18.36 -12.67
N SER A 19 8.62 19.36 -13.27
CA SER A 19 8.68 20.73 -12.77
C SER A 19 8.18 21.78 -13.78
N ASN A 20 8.10 23.03 -13.33
CA ASN A 20 7.79 24.17 -14.19
C ASN A 20 8.92 24.49 -15.19
N GLU A 21 10.07 23.85 -15.05
CA GLU A 21 11.25 24.03 -15.90
C GLU A 21 11.32 22.99 -17.02
N ALA A 22 10.36 22.06 -17.08
CA ALA A 22 10.23 21.06 -18.15
C ALA A 22 10.19 21.76 -19.53
N GLY A 23 11.18 21.47 -20.37
CA GLY A 23 11.32 22.09 -21.70
C GLY A 23 12.03 23.46 -21.70
N TRP A 24 12.20 24.09 -20.54
CA TRP A 24 12.83 25.40 -20.36
C TRP A 24 14.25 25.33 -19.77
N ALA A 25 14.57 24.29 -18.98
CA ALA A 25 15.86 24.16 -18.32
C ALA A 25 17.02 23.98 -19.31
N GLY A 26 18.25 24.31 -18.87
CA GLY A 26 19.46 24.16 -19.68
C GLY A 26 19.69 22.73 -20.19
N VAL A 27 19.39 21.74 -19.34
CA VAL A 27 19.47 20.31 -19.69
C VAL A 27 18.49 19.90 -20.80
N CYS A 28 17.42 20.68 -21.03
CA CYS A 28 16.43 20.39 -22.07
C CYS A 28 16.86 20.83 -23.48
N GLN A 29 17.91 21.65 -23.64
CA GLN A 29 18.26 22.20 -24.96
C GLN A 29 18.68 21.15 -26.00
N GLY A 30 19.19 19.99 -25.55
CA GLY A 30 19.51 18.84 -26.42
C GLY A 30 18.51 17.69 -26.35
N CYS A 31 17.39 17.86 -25.62
CA CYS A 31 16.44 16.78 -25.39
C CYS A 31 15.47 16.65 -26.58
N PRO A 32 15.34 15.47 -27.22
CA PRO A 32 14.35 15.23 -28.28
C PRO A 32 12.90 15.48 -27.84
N GLY A 33 12.62 15.35 -26.54
CA GLY A 33 11.30 15.58 -25.93
C GLY A 33 11.00 17.04 -25.55
N LYS A 34 11.88 18.00 -25.86
CA LYS A 34 11.73 19.41 -25.46
C LYS A 34 10.43 20.03 -25.99
N GLU A 35 10.10 19.84 -27.26
CA GLU A 35 8.88 20.40 -27.86
C GLU A 35 7.61 19.84 -27.23
N LEU A 36 7.62 18.55 -26.84
CA LEU A 36 6.54 17.92 -26.09
C LEU A 36 6.39 18.54 -24.70
N CYS A 37 7.50 18.75 -23.99
CA CYS A 37 7.48 19.39 -22.67
C CYS A 37 7.01 20.86 -22.74
N LEU A 38 7.40 21.60 -23.78
CA LEU A 38 6.97 22.99 -24.00
C LEU A 38 5.49 23.10 -24.39
N SER A 39 4.99 22.17 -25.19
CA SER A 39 3.58 22.15 -25.62
C SER A 39 2.63 21.62 -24.56
N GLN A 40 3.09 20.70 -23.70
CA GLN A 40 2.36 20.23 -22.53
C GLN A 40 2.63 21.08 -21.27
N GLY A 41 3.37 22.19 -21.43
CA GLY A 41 4.04 22.94 -20.37
C GLY A 41 3.27 22.97 -19.07
N SER A 42 3.82 22.31 -18.05
CA SER A 42 3.59 22.41 -16.60
C SER A 42 2.19 22.82 -16.10
N GLN A 43 1.15 22.53 -16.88
CA GLN A 43 -0.20 22.67 -16.41
C GLN A 43 -0.41 21.51 -15.44
N PRO A 44 -0.77 21.81 -14.17
CA PRO A 44 -1.04 20.74 -13.22
C PRO A 44 -2.09 19.83 -13.84
N ASP A 45 -1.76 18.55 -13.93
CA ASP A 45 -2.63 17.51 -14.49
C ASP A 45 -4.05 17.73 -13.92
N PRO A 46 -5.06 18.06 -14.77
CA PRO A 46 -6.41 18.34 -14.30
C PRO A 46 -6.97 17.18 -13.47
N GLU A 47 -6.53 15.95 -13.74
CA GLU A 47 -6.90 14.78 -12.96
C GLU A 47 -6.27 14.78 -11.56
N GLN A 48 -5.06 15.32 -11.41
CA GLN A 48 -4.38 15.42 -10.12
C GLN A 48 -5.12 16.35 -9.16
N GLN A 49 -5.69 17.46 -9.64
CA GLN A 49 -6.50 18.35 -8.79
C GLN A 49 -7.74 17.65 -8.21
N VAL A 50 -8.39 16.80 -9.02
CA VAL A 50 -9.52 15.99 -8.57
C VAL A 50 -9.08 14.96 -7.54
N ILE A 51 -7.95 14.29 -7.78
CA ILE A 51 -7.34 13.33 -6.86
C ILE A 51 -7.01 14.01 -5.52
N ASP A 52 -6.41 15.19 -5.55
CA ASP A 52 -6.04 15.94 -4.35
C ASP A 52 -7.26 16.36 -3.54
N THR A 53 -8.34 16.77 -4.21
CA THR A 53 -9.61 17.11 -3.56
C THR A 53 -10.24 15.87 -2.91
N ARG A 54 -10.26 14.73 -3.62
CA ARG A 54 -10.79 13.45 -3.11
C ARG A 54 -10.02 12.96 -1.89
N LEU A 55 -8.70 12.90 -2.01
CA LEU A 55 -7.79 12.43 -0.97
C LEU A 55 -7.65 13.44 0.17
N GLY A 56 -7.91 14.72 -0.06
CA GLY A 56 -7.92 15.76 0.97
C GLY A 56 -9.04 15.57 2.01
N ALA A 57 -10.12 14.87 1.66
CA ALA A 57 -11.19 14.52 2.59
C ALA A 57 -10.84 13.33 3.54
N ILE A 58 -9.67 12.73 3.35
CA ILE A 58 -9.18 11.57 4.12
C ILE A 58 -8.09 12.06 5.07
N ARG A 59 -8.31 11.89 6.37
CA ARG A 59 -7.41 12.42 7.41
C ARG A 59 -6.06 11.70 7.43
N HIS A 60 -6.05 10.37 7.44
CA HIS A 60 -4.83 9.58 7.45
C HIS A 60 -4.78 8.60 6.26
N LYS A 61 -3.63 8.51 5.59
CA LYS A 61 -3.38 7.49 4.55
C LYS A 61 -2.21 6.62 4.98
N VAL A 62 -2.48 5.35 5.22
CA VAL A 62 -1.51 4.38 5.71
C VAL A 62 -1.22 3.37 4.61
N LEU A 63 0.02 3.35 4.13
CA LEU A 63 0.47 2.39 3.13
C LEU A 63 0.90 1.10 3.81
N VAL A 64 0.42 -0.04 3.31
CA VAL A 64 0.85 -1.37 3.74
C VAL A 64 1.77 -1.91 2.66
N LEU A 65 3.06 -1.96 2.97
CA LEU A 65 4.13 -2.38 2.06
C LEU A 65 4.66 -3.76 2.43
N SER A 66 5.14 -4.50 1.44
CA SER A 66 5.87 -5.74 1.69
C SER A 66 6.92 -5.95 0.61
N GLY A 67 8.08 -6.45 1.00
CA GLY A 67 9.13 -6.75 0.02
C GLY A 67 8.83 -7.98 -0.84
N LYS A 68 8.09 -8.96 -0.31
CA LYS A 68 7.84 -10.26 -0.97
C LYS A 68 6.36 -10.59 -0.97
N GLY A 69 5.93 -11.30 -2.01
CA GLY A 69 4.62 -11.95 -2.02
C GLY A 69 4.52 -13.04 -0.94
N GLY A 70 3.32 -13.26 -0.42
CA GLY A 70 3.04 -14.35 0.53
C GLY A 70 3.36 -14.07 1.99
N VAL A 71 3.82 -12.87 2.38
CA VAL A 71 4.07 -12.52 3.80
C VAL A 71 2.80 -12.16 4.58
N GLY A 72 1.60 -12.24 3.96
CA GLY A 72 0.32 -11.88 4.60
C GLY A 72 0.01 -10.38 4.63
N LYS A 73 0.56 -9.61 3.67
CA LYS A 73 0.33 -8.16 3.50
C LYS A 73 -1.16 -7.78 3.48
N SER A 74 -1.92 -8.40 2.58
CA SER A 74 -3.33 -8.12 2.40
C SER A 74 -4.16 -8.54 3.62
N THR A 75 -3.83 -9.68 4.23
CA THR A 75 -4.42 -10.10 5.51
C THR A 75 -4.21 -9.04 6.58
N MET A 76 -2.97 -8.56 6.76
CA MET A 76 -2.67 -7.51 7.74
C MET A 76 -3.39 -6.20 7.43
N ALA A 77 -3.48 -5.81 6.16
CA ALA A 77 -4.22 -4.62 5.75
C ALA A 77 -5.70 -4.70 6.17
N VAL A 78 -6.34 -5.88 6.00
CA VAL A 78 -7.71 -6.10 6.49
C VAL A 78 -7.78 -6.08 8.02
N LEU A 79 -6.85 -6.74 8.72
CA LEU A 79 -6.84 -6.78 10.19
C LEU A 79 -6.70 -5.37 10.79
N LEU A 80 -5.76 -4.56 10.27
CA LEU A 80 -5.60 -3.16 10.66
C LEU A 80 -6.88 -2.36 10.41
N ALA A 81 -7.50 -2.52 9.24
CA ALA A 81 -8.76 -1.84 8.91
C ALA A 81 -9.91 -2.27 9.83
N GLN A 82 -10.01 -3.56 10.16
CA GLN A 82 -11.04 -4.10 11.06
C GLN A 82 -10.89 -3.60 12.50
N ILE A 83 -9.67 -3.51 13.02
CA ILE A 83 -9.43 -2.95 14.36
C ILE A 83 -9.76 -1.45 14.39
N LEU A 84 -9.26 -0.67 13.44
CA LEU A 84 -9.56 0.78 13.34
C LEU A 84 -11.07 1.04 13.25
N ALA A 85 -11.78 0.25 12.44
CA ALA A 85 -13.22 0.33 12.29
C ALA A 85 -13.96 -0.15 13.56
N GLY A 86 -13.40 -1.14 14.27
CA GLY A 86 -13.86 -1.60 15.57
C GLY A 86 -13.82 -0.51 16.65
N GLU A 87 -12.82 0.37 16.59
CA GLU A 87 -12.66 1.55 17.44
C GLU A 87 -13.53 2.75 17.01
N GLY A 88 -14.38 2.58 15.99
CA GLY A 88 -15.33 3.60 15.55
C GLY A 88 -14.80 4.57 14.48
N GLN A 89 -13.60 4.34 13.91
CA GLN A 89 -13.12 5.14 12.79
C GLN A 89 -13.90 4.84 11.50
N ARG A 90 -14.06 5.86 10.65
CA ARG A 90 -14.48 5.68 9.26
C ARG A 90 -13.28 5.21 8.44
N VAL A 91 -13.28 3.93 8.05
CA VAL A 91 -12.15 3.30 7.40
C VAL A 91 -12.43 2.99 5.93
N GLY A 92 -11.48 3.36 5.07
CA GLY A 92 -11.37 2.87 3.71
C GLY A 92 -10.25 1.82 3.60
N LEU A 93 -10.44 0.84 2.72
CA LEU A 93 -9.44 -0.15 2.34
C LEU A 93 -9.32 -0.17 0.82
N LEU A 94 -8.15 0.23 0.30
CA LEU A 94 -7.89 0.30 -1.12
C LEU A 94 -6.86 -0.77 -1.50
N ASP A 95 -7.24 -1.70 -2.36
CA ASP A 95 -6.39 -2.76 -2.88
C ASP A 95 -5.88 -2.40 -4.28
N VAL A 96 -4.59 -2.06 -4.38
CA VAL A 96 -3.94 -1.74 -5.66
C VAL A 96 -3.09 -2.90 -6.18
N ASP A 97 -3.18 -4.09 -5.60
CA ASP A 97 -2.52 -5.30 -6.10
C ASP A 97 -3.32 -5.91 -7.26
N VAL A 98 -3.15 -5.36 -8.46
CA VAL A 98 -3.83 -5.76 -9.69
C VAL A 98 -3.60 -7.25 -10.03
N CYS A 99 -2.44 -7.81 -9.66
CA CYS A 99 -2.02 -9.14 -10.07
C CYS A 99 -2.56 -10.25 -9.18
N GLY A 100 -2.85 -9.94 -7.91
CA GLY A 100 -3.32 -10.92 -6.93
C GLY A 100 -4.28 -10.29 -5.91
N PRO A 101 -5.41 -9.71 -6.36
CA PRO A 101 -6.35 -9.07 -5.44
C PRO A 101 -6.92 -10.13 -4.50
N SER A 102 -6.68 -9.97 -3.20
CA SER A 102 -7.14 -10.91 -2.17
C SER A 102 -8.09 -10.26 -1.17
N ILE A 103 -8.20 -8.94 -1.18
CA ILE A 103 -9.05 -8.18 -0.25
C ILE A 103 -10.55 -8.50 -0.40
N PRO A 104 -11.14 -8.66 -1.62
CA PRO A 104 -12.54 -9.04 -1.75
C PRO A 104 -12.86 -10.38 -1.09
N HIS A 105 -11.96 -11.36 -1.28
CA HIS A 105 -12.05 -12.68 -0.66
C HIS A 105 -12.02 -12.59 0.86
N LEU A 106 -10.99 -11.92 1.38
CA LEU A 106 -10.78 -11.77 2.82
C LEU A 106 -11.97 -11.07 3.50
N LEU A 107 -12.56 -10.06 2.86
CA LEU A 107 -13.73 -9.35 3.39
C LEU A 107 -15.07 -10.04 3.13
N GLY A 108 -15.11 -11.13 2.34
CA GLY A 108 -16.34 -11.82 1.96
C GLY A 108 -17.26 -10.96 1.09
N VAL A 109 -16.68 -10.19 0.15
CA VAL A 109 -17.41 -9.26 -0.74
C VAL A 109 -17.14 -9.52 -2.23
N GLU A 110 -16.68 -10.71 -2.58
CA GLU A 110 -16.30 -11.09 -3.95
C GLU A 110 -17.45 -10.94 -4.96
N ASP A 111 -18.67 -11.23 -4.53
CA ASP A 111 -19.87 -11.18 -5.38
C ASP A 111 -20.52 -9.79 -5.43
N GLN A 112 -19.94 -8.79 -4.76
CA GLN A 112 -20.50 -7.44 -4.73
C GLN A 112 -19.89 -6.57 -5.85
N PRO A 113 -20.68 -6.15 -6.84
CA PRO A 113 -20.16 -5.32 -7.93
C PRO A 113 -19.87 -3.90 -7.43
N VAL A 114 -18.80 -3.30 -7.95
CA VAL A 114 -18.59 -1.85 -7.82
C VAL A 114 -19.59 -1.13 -8.71
N LEU A 115 -20.41 -0.25 -8.12
CA LEU A 115 -21.38 0.53 -8.89
C LEU A 115 -20.69 1.73 -9.53
N ASP A 116 -20.74 1.79 -10.87
CA ASP A 116 -20.26 2.93 -11.66
C ASP A 116 -21.42 3.90 -11.92
N SER A 117 -21.37 5.07 -11.29
CA SER A 117 -22.38 6.13 -11.44
C SER A 117 -21.78 7.33 -12.18
N GLN A 118 -22.63 8.24 -12.66
CA GLN A 118 -22.18 9.49 -13.28
C GLN A 118 -21.27 10.36 -12.38
N TRP A 119 -21.28 10.12 -11.06
CA TRP A 119 -20.48 10.84 -10.07
C TRP A 119 -19.17 10.12 -9.70
N GLY A 120 -18.98 8.88 -10.18
CA GLY A 120 -17.86 8.02 -9.87
C GLY A 120 -18.27 6.67 -9.29
N TRP A 121 -17.27 5.94 -8.81
CA TRP A 121 -17.40 4.59 -8.27
C TRP A 121 -17.84 4.60 -6.82
N GLN A 122 -18.90 3.85 -6.50
CA GLN A 122 -19.27 3.60 -5.12
C GLN A 122 -18.43 2.42 -4.59
N PRO A 123 -17.62 2.64 -3.53
CA PRO A 123 -16.86 1.55 -2.94
C PRO A 123 -17.82 0.52 -2.34
N VAL A 124 -17.43 -0.75 -2.43
CA VAL A 124 -18.12 -1.85 -1.79
C VAL A 124 -18.04 -1.67 -0.27
N VAL A 125 -19.08 -2.06 0.46
CA VAL A 125 -19.09 -1.94 1.93
C VAL A 125 -18.98 -3.33 2.53
N SER A 126 -18.09 -3.51 3.50
CA SER A 126 -17.96 -4.80 4.19
C SER A 126 -19.29 -5.23 4.83
N PRO A 127 -19.55 -6.53 5.02
CA PRO A 127 -20.84 -7.01 5.54
C PRO A 127 -21.24 -6.42 6.89
N LEU A 128 -20.27 -6.00 7.70
CA LEU A 128 -20.49 -5.35 8.98
C LEU A 128 -20.77 -3.84 8.88
N GLY A 129 -20.76 -3.27 7.67
CA GLY A 129 -21.06 -1.86 7.40
C GLY A 129 -19.96 -0.86 7.75
N LYS A 130 -18.81 -1.32 8.25
CA LYS A 130 -17.80 -0.43 8.88
C LYS A 130 -16.60 -0.08 8.00
N ILE A 131 -16.37 -0.81 6.91
CA ILE A 131 -15.21 -0.61 6.03
C ILE A 131 -15.72 -0.41 4.61
N LYS A 132 -15.32 0.70 3.99
CA LYS A 132 -15.47 0.89 2.54
C LYS A 132 -14.27 0.27 1.86
N THR A 133 -14.47 -0.57 0.87
CA THR A 133 -13.40 -1.25 0.15
C THR A 133 -13.52 -1.05 -1.35
N LEU A 134 -12.36 -0.94 -2.00
CA LEU A 134 -12.25 -0.98 -3.45
C LEU A 134 -11.06 -1.83 -3.81
N SER A 135 -11.28 -2.84 -4.64
CA SER A 135 -10.25 -3.72 -5.17
C SER A 135 -10.41 -3.85 -6.67
N VAL A 136 -9.29 -4.05 -7.35
CA VAL A 136 -9.26 -4.44 -8.75
C VAL A 136 -10.04 -5.73 -8.99
N GLY A 137 -10.03 -6.66 -8.02
CA GLY A 137 -10.79 -7.91 -8.10
C GLY A 137 -12.30 -7.67 -8.23
N SER A 138 -12.84 -6.67 -7.53
CA SER A 138 -14.27 -6.32 -7.58
C SER A 138 -14.66 -5.53 -8.85
N LEU A 139 -13.69 -4.95 -9.55
CA LEU A 139 -13.92 -4.25 -10.82
C LEU A 139 -13.96 -5.21 -12.02
N LEU A 140 -13.48 -6.44 -11.85
CA LEU A 140 -13.41 -7.44 -12.90
C LEU A 140 -14.58 -8.41 -12.80
N SER A 141 -15.47 -8.38 -13.79
CA SER A 141 -16.68 -9.22 -13.86
C SER A 141 -16.39 -10.72 -13.98
N SER A 142 -15.13 -11.15 -14.14
CA SER A 142 -14.74 -12.56 -14.19
C SER A 142 -13.37 -12.78 -13.54
N GLN A 143 -13.34 -13.46 -12.40
CA GLN A 143 -12.10 -13.90 -11.73
C GLN A 143 -11.34 -14.98 -12.54
N SER A 144 -11.98 -15.60 -13.53
CA SER A 144 -11.47 -16.74 -14.29
C SER A 144 -10.62 -16.38 -15.52
N GLN A 145 -10.58 -15.11 -15.94
CA GLN A 145 -9.70 -14.68 -17.01
C GLN A 145 -8.42 -14.09 -16.41
N ALA A 146 -7.30 -14.80 -16.59
CA ALA A 146 -5.97 -14.24 -16.35
C ALA A 146 -5.71 -13.12 -17.37
N VAL A 147 -6.24 -11.93 -17.10
CA VAL A 147 -6.02 -10.76 -17.94
C VAL A 147 -4.57 -10.31 -17.75
N VAL A 148 -3.76 -10.41 -18.80
CA VAL A 148 -2.40 -9.84 -18.79
C VAL A 148 -2.52 -8.33 -18.90
N TRP A 149 -2.40 -7.64 -17.77
CA TRP A 149 -2.42 -6.19 -17.71
C TRP A 149 -1.07 -5.61 -18.12
N LYS A 150 -1.04 -4.85 -19.23
CA LYS A 150 0.12 -4.03 -19.61
C LYS A 150 0.28 -2.85 -18.62
N GLY A 151 1.52 -2.49 -18.29
CA GLY A 151 1.85 -1.43 -17.31
C GLY A 151 1.00 -0.15 -17.42
N PRO A 152 0.88 0.49 -18.60
CA PRO A 152 0.07 1.71 -18.74
C PRO A 152 -1.40 1.54 -18.37
N ARG A 153 -1.99 0.36 -18.63
CA ARG A 153 -3.38 0.07 -18.24
C ARG A 153 -3.53 -0.06 -16.72
N LYS A 154 -2.53 -0.64 -16.05
CA LYS A 154 -2.50 -0.73 -14.58
C LYS A 154 -2.42 0.65 -13.94
N THR A 155 -1.49 1.49 -14.41
CA THR A 155 -1.33 2.87 -13.93
C THR A 155 -2.61 3.68 -14.12
N ALA A 156 -3.25 3.57 -15.29
CA ALA A 156 -4.53 4.24 -15.56
C ALA A 156 -5.65 3.73 -14.64
N LEU A 157 -5.70 2.42 -14.37
CA LEU A 157 -6.68 1.83 -13.46
C LEU A 157 -6.48 2.33 -12.02
N ILE A 158 -5.26 2.29 -11.50
CA ILE A 158 -4.95 2.78 -10.14
C ILE A 158 -5.30 4.26 -10.01
N ARG A 159 -4.95 5.07 -11.02
CA ARG A 159 -5.34 6.49 -11.07
C ARG A 159 -6.85 6.67 -11.02
N ARG A 160 -7.60 5.89 -11.80
CA ARG A 160 -9.07 5.90 -11.80
C ARG A 160 -9.65 5.48 -10.44
N MET A 161 -9.10 4.44 -9.82
CA MET A 161 -9.51 3.98 -8.47
C MET A 161 -9.38 5.07 -7.41
N ILE A 162 -8.35 5.90 -7.49
CA ILE A 162 -8.16 6.99 -6.53
C ILE A 162 -9.06 8.19 -6.87
N LYS A 163 -9.15 8.55 -8.15
CA LYS A 163 -9.88 9.72 -8.65
C LYS A 163 -11.39 9.58 -8.57
N ASP A 164 -11.91 8.46 -9.06
CA ASP A 164 -13.34 8.29 -9.31
C ASP A 164 -14.08 7.73 -8.09
N THR A 165 -13.37 7.20 -7.09
CA THR A 165 -14.01 6.53 -5.95
C THR A 165 -14.58 7.51 -4.94
N LEU A 166 -15.86 7.30 -4.62
CA LEU A 166 -16.64 8.07 -3.66
C LEU A 166 -16.37 7.64 -2.22
N TRP A 167 -15.13 7.82 -1.75
CA TRP A 167 -14.75 7.51 -0.37
C TRP A 167 -15.56 8.30 0.68
N GLY A 168 -15.92 9.54 0.35
CA GLY A 168 -16.48 10.49 1.31
C GLY A 168 -15.44 10.90 2.35
N ARG A 169 -15.88 11.24 3.56
CA ARG A 169 -14.98 11.55 4.68
C ARG A 169 -14.52 10.26 5.35
N LEU A 170 -13.21 10.06 5.42
CA LEU A 170 -12.60 8.93 6.11
C LEU A 170 -11.61 9.45 7.16
N ASP A 171 -11.53 8.73 8.27
CA ASP A 171 -10.49 8.97 9.27
C ASP A 171 -9.19 8.32 8.81
N THR A 172 -9.27 7.08 8.30
CA THR A 172 -8.10 6.36 7.81
C THR A 172 -8.41 5.63 6.49
N LEU A 173 -7.54 5.80 5.50
CA LEU A 173 -7.48 4.96 4.29
C LEU A 173 -6.25 4.05 4.41
N VAL A 174 -6.50 2.74 4.53
CA VAL A 174 -5.47 1.71 4.46
C VAL A 174 -5.29 1.32 3.00
N VAL A 175 -4.06 1.37 2.48
CA VAL A 175 -3.76 1.05 1.09
C VAL A 175 -2.90 -0.21 1.04
N ASP A 176 -3.48 -1.29 0.52
CA ASP A 176 -2.78 -2.53 0.24
C ASP A 176 -2.06 -2.42 -1.11
N THR A 177 -0.74 -2.23 -1.04
CA THR A 177 0.12 -2.08 -2.23
C THR A 177 0.54 -3.46 -2.76
N PRO A 178 0.99 -3.66 -4.00
CA PRO A 178 1.53 -4.95 -4.45
C PRO A 178 2.79 -5.40 -3.67
N PRO A 179 3.38 -6.57 -3.92
CA PRO A 179 4.67 -6.93 -3.34
C PRO A 179 5.85 -6.32 -4.12
N GLY A 180 6.88 -5.87 -3.39
CA GLY A 180 8.14 -5.35 -3.91
C GLY A 180 8.01 -4.03 -4.66
N THR A 181 9.15 -3.40 -5.01
CA THR A 181 9.22 -2.06 -5.64
C THR A 181 8.79 -2.06 -7.12
N SER A 182 7.53 -2.36 -7.38
CA SER A 182 6.91 -2.40 -8.70
C SER A 182 6.44 -1.02 -9.18
N ASP A 183 6.14 -0.85 -10.47
CA ASP A 183 5.64 0.42 -11.03
C ASP A 183 4.33 0.86 -10.37
N GLU A 184 3.52 -0.10 -9.92
CA GLU A 184 2.30 0.14 -9.16
C GLU A 184 2.59 0.87 -7.82
N HIS A 185 3.69 0.54 -7.13
CA HIS A 185 4.12 1.22 -5.88
C HIS A 185 4.52 2.66 -6.13
N LEU A 186 5.32 2.88 -7.16
CA LEU A 186 5.73 4.22 -7.54
C LEU A 186 4.52 5.07 -7.93
N THR A 187 3.58 4.48 -8.66
CA THR A 187 2.33 5.14 -9.08
C THR A 187 1.53 5.62 -7.88
N ILE A 188 1.22 4.74 -6.91
CA ILE A 188 0.40 5.11 -5.74
C ILE A 188 1.07 6.20 -4.90
N VAL A 189 2.38 6.11 -4.66
CA VAL A 189 3.10 7.11 -3.86
C VAL A 189 3.16 8.47 -4.58
N ARG A 190 3.34 8.48 -5.90
CA ARG A 190 3.29 9.72 -6.70
C ARG A 190 1.91 10.37 -6.68
N LEU A 191 0.85 9.58 -6.84
CA LEU A 191 -0.53 10.10 -6.78
C LEU A 191 -0.89 10.65 -5.40
N LEU A 192 -0.27 10.10 -4.35
CA LEU A 192 -0.43 10.58 -2.97
C LEU A 192 0.53 11.72 -2.60
N ALA A 193 1.48 12.09 -3.47
CA ALA A 193 2.56 13.02 -3.12
C ALA A 193 2.04 14.40 -2.67
N THR A 194 1.02 14.96 -3.33
CA THR A 194 0.46 16.26 -2.96
C THR A 194 -0.22 16.21 -1.60
N THR A 195 -0.97 15.16 -1.32
CA THR A 195 -1.74 15.04 -0.06
C THR A 195 -0.99 14.36 1.06
N ARG A 196 0.24 13.93 0.78
CA ARG A 196 1.23 13.20 1.59
C ARG A 196 0.67 11.98 2.34
N PRO A 197 1.18 10.76 2.12
CA PRO A 197 0.83 9.64 2.98
C PRO A 197 1.25 9.93 4.42
N SER A 198 0.40 9.60 5.38
CA SER A 198 0.71 9.77 6.82
C SER A 198 1.84 8.84 7.25
N GLY A 199 1.95 7.69 6.59
CA GLY A 199 3.15 6.88 6.61
C GLY A 199 2.93 5.48 6.05
N ALA A 200 3.99 4.68 6.10
CA ALA A 200 4.01 3.30 5.64
C ALA A 200 4.31 2.34 6.78
N VAL A 201 3.59 1.21 6.78
CA VAL A 201 3.86 0.04 7.61
C VAL A 201 4.47 -1.03 6.70
N ILE A 202 5.63 -1.57 7.10
CA ILE A 202 6.36 -2.53 6.28
C ILE A 202 6.23 -3.92 6.89
N LEU A 203 5.71 -4.87 6.13
CA LEU A 203 5.62 -6.27 6.56
C LEU A 203 6.88 -7.05 6.18
N THR A 204 7.29 -7.91 7.11
CA THR A 204 8.35 -8.91 6.93
C THR A 204 7.93 -10.25 7.51
N SER A 205 8.66 -11.30 7.16
CA SER A 205 8.64 -12.58 7.88
C SER A 205 9.95 -12.76 8.66
N PRO A 206 10.02 -13.71 9.62
CA PRO A 206 11.23 -13.94 10.43
C PRO A 206 12.35 -14.62 9.61
N GLN A 207 12.07 -15.07 8.39
CA GLN A 207 13.03 -15.74 7.54
C GLN A 207 14.19 -14.80 7.18
N ARG A 208 15.44 -15.26 7.31
CA ARG A 208 16.65 -14.46 7.00
C ARG A 208 16.63 -13.84 5.60
N LEU A 209 16.02 -14.52 4.62
CA LEU A 209 15.91 -14.03 3.25
C LEU A 209 14.98 -12.81 3.10
N ALA A 210 14.15 -12.47 4.09
CA ALA A 210 13.26 -11.31 4.05
C ALA A 210 14.01 -9.98 4.29
N ALA A 211 15.13 -10.03 5.02
CA ALA A 211 15.86 -8.82 5.46
C ALA A 211 16.37 -7.94 4.31
N GLY A 212 16.90 -8.57 3.26
CA GLY A 212 17.38 -7.86 2.07
C GLY A 212 16.27 -7.11 1.34
N VAL A 213 15.02 -7.59 1.43
CA VAL A 213 13.89 -7.00 0.70
C VAL A 213 13.24 -5.88 1.51
N VAL A 214 13.05 -6.06 2.81
CA VAL A 214 12.63 -4.98 3.72
C VAL A 214 13.57 -3.79 3.68
N SER A 215 14.88 -4.06 3.59
CA SER A 215 15.91 -3.01 3.44
C SER A 215 15.68 -2.15 2.19
N ARG A 216 15.19 -2.74 1.09
CA ARG A 216 14.86 -2.01 -0.14
C ARG A 216 13.58 -1.17 0.04
N GLU A 217 12.55 -1.73 0.69
CA GLU A 217 11.31 -1.02 0.99
C GLU A 217 11.52 0.21 1.90
N ILE A 218 12.38 0.09 2.92
CA ILE A 218 12.73 1.23 3.79
C ILE A 218 13.43 2.32 2.98
N ARG A 219 14.41 1.95 2.14
CA ARG A 219 15.11 2.91 1.26
C ARG A 219 14.17 3.55 0.25
N PHE A 220 13.22 2.79 -0.29
CA PHE A 220 12.18 3.30 -1.16
C PHE A 220 11.34 4.38 -0.46
N CYS A 221 10.87 4.10 0.77
CA CYS A 221 10.14 5.08 1.57
C CYS A 221 10.97 6.34 1.82
N GLN A 222 12.26 6.20 2.15
CA GLN A 222 13.18 7.32 2.32
C GLN A 222 13.34 8.16 1.04
N LYS A 223 13.54 7.50 -0.11
CA LYS A 223 13.68 8.18 -1.42
C LYS A 223 12.40 8.93 -1.81
N MET A 224 11.24 8.37 -1.49
CA MET A 224 9.94 8.97 -1.79
C MET A 224 9.41 9.89 -0.68
N ASN A 225 10.21 10.16 0.35
CA ASN A 225 9.84 10.98 1.51
C ASN A 225 8.53 10.51 2.21
N VAL A 226 8.33 9.20 2.29
CA VAL A 226 7.23 8.56 3.01
C VAL A 226 7.69 8.18 4.42
N PRO A 227 7.05 8.68 5.49
CA PRO A 227 7.39 8.31 6.86
C PRO A 227 7.18 6.81 7.10
N VAL A 228 8.18 6.10 7.62
CA VAL A 228 8.02 4.70 8.02
C VAL A 228 7.47 4.67 9.45
N LEU A 229 6.20 4.28 9.61
CA LEU A 229 5.54 4.18 10.90
C LEU A 229 6.15 3.06 11.74
N GLY A 230 6.50 1.94 11.08
CA GLY A 230 7.27 0.85 11.66
C GLY A 230 7.21 -0.44 10.85
N ILE A 231 7.88 -1.46 11.38
CA ILE A 231 7.93 -2.81 10.80
C ILE A 231 6.98 -3.73 11.57
N ILE A 232 6.23 -4.57 10.85
CA ILE A 232 5.46 -5.68 11.41
C ILE A 232 6.10 -6.99 10.97
N GLU A 233 6.47 -7.84 11.92
CA GLU A 233 6.92 -9.20 11.63
C GLU A 233 5.74 -10.16 11.69
N ASN A 234 5.29 -10.65 10.53
CA ASN A 234 4.19 -11.61 10.44
C ASN A 234 4.73 -13.05 10.40
N MET A 235 3.91 -14.02 10.80
CA MET A 235 4.28 -15.44 10.89
C MET A 235 5.43 -15.70 11.87
N SER A 236 5.51 -14.89 12.94
CA SER A 236 6.52 -15.02 13.99
C SER A 236 6.01 -15.98 15.06
N GLY A 237 6.29 -17.27 14.84
CA GLY A 237 5.82 -18.35 15.69
C GLY A 237 4.45 -18.91 15.29
N PHE A 238 3.94 -19.81 16.12
CA PHE A 238 2.68 -20.53 15.93
C PHE A 238 1.93 -20.61 17.26
N CYS A 239 0.68 -20.17 17.27
CA CYS A 239 -0.21 -20.25 18.43
C CYS A 239 -0.89 -21.64 18.46
N CYS A 240 -0.66 -22.44 19.51
CA CYS A 240 -1.36 -23.73 19.63
C CYS A 240 -2.86 -23.50 19.82
N PRO A 241 -3.74 -24.12 19.01
CA PRO A 241 -5.18 -24.08 19.24
C PRO A 241 -5.59 -24.76 20.56
N CYS A 242 -4.72 -25.63 21.09
CA CYS A 242 -4.96 -26.46 22.25
C CYS A 242 -4.76 -25.75 23.60
N CYS A 243 -3.74 -24.89 23.68
CA CYS A 243 -3.28 -24.28 24.93
C CYS A 243 -2.93 -22.79 24.80
N SER A 244 -3.08 -22.20 23.60
CA SER A 244 -2.72 -20.80 23.29
C SER A 244 -1.25 -20.42 23.51
N GLU A 245 -0.37 -21.41 23.73
CA GLU A 245 1.08 -21.21 23.80
C GLU A 245 1.63 -20.88 22.41
N VAL A 246 2.58 -19.95 22.34
CA VAL A 246 3.22 -19.52 21.10
C VAL A 246 4.60 -20.16 20.98
N SER A 247 4.77 -21.04 20.01
CA SER A 247 6.05 -21.71 19.72
C SER A 247 6.78 -21.00 18.58
N GLU A 248 8.10 -20.78 18.71
CA GLU A 248 8.90 -20.21 17.63
C GLU A 248 9.08 -21.21 16.48
N VAL A 249 8.65 -20.82 15.27
CA VAL A 249 8.75 -21.66 14.06
C VAL A 249 10.05 -21.39 13.29
N PHE A 250 10.54 -20.16 13.36
CA PHE A 250 11.80 -19.72 12.75
C PHE A 250 12.65 -19.07 13.83
N PRO A 251 13.99 -19.15 13.75
CA PRO A 251 14.86 -18.35 14.60
C PRO A 251 14.51 -16.87 14.36
N GLY A 252 13.89 -16.25 15.36
CA GLY A 252 13.30 -14.91 15.25
C GLY A 252 14.33 -13.79 15.14
N GLY A 253 13.85 -12.55 15.20
CA GLY A 253 14.69 -11.36 15.37
C GLY A 253 15.16 -10.69 14.09
N ALA A 254 14.78 -11.18 12.90
CA ALA A 254 15.08 -10.50 11.64
C ALA A 254 14.43 -9.10 11.59
N GLY A 255 13.17 -8.97 11.96
CA GLY A 255 12.46 -7.70 12.05
C GLY A 255 13.04 -6.76 13.10
N ALA A 256 13.38 -7.29 14.29
CA ALA A 256 14.00 -6.51 15.36
C ALA A 256 15.37 -5.96 14.95
N HIS A 257 16.22 -6.79 14.34
CA HIS A 257 17.53 -6.36 13.84
C HIS A 257 17.41 -5.27 12.77
N LEU A 258 16.44 -5.40 11.85
CA LEU A 258 16.19 -4.39 10.82
C LEU A 258 15.65 -3.09 11.40
N ALA A 259 14.74 -3.19 12.37
CA ALA A 259 14.19 -2.05 13.10
C ALA A 259 15.32 -1.23 13.74
N GLU A 260 16.23 -1.89 14.45
CA GLU A 260 17.40 -1.26 15.06
C GLU A 260 18.34 -0.65 14.00
N LYS A 261 18.71 -1.42 12.97
CA LYS A 261 19.63 -1.00 11.91
C LYS A 261 19.16 0.27 11.18
N TYR A 262 17.86 0.37 10.89
CA TYR A 262 17.28 1.49 10.16
C TYR A 262 16.64 2.55 11.06
N ARG A 263 16.74 2.38 12.39
CA ARG A 263 16.14 3.29 13.40
C ARG A 263 14.64 3.50 13.17
N VAL A 264 13.95 2.44 12.78
CA VAL A 264 12.48 2.40 12.64
C VAL A 264 11.92 1.48 13.72
N PRO A 265 10.74 1.73 14.28
CA PRO A 265 10.24 0.91 15.37
C PRO A 265 9.72 -0.44 14.84
N LEU A 266 9.89 -1.47 15.66
CA LEU A 266 9.14 -2.71 15.51
C LEU A 266 7.77 -2.52 16.17
N LEU A 267 6.70 -2.51 15.38
CA LEU A 267 5.34 -2.33 15.89
C LEU A 267 4.90 -3.58 16.68
N GLY A 268 5.33 -4.75 16.23
CA GLY A 268 5.20 -6.01 16.95
C GLY A 268 5.40 -7.20 16.03
N ALA A 269 5.09 -8.38 16.57
CA ALA A 269 5.14 -9.64 15.86
C ALA A 269 3.76 -10.33 15.92
N VAL A 270 3.34 -10.95 14.81
CA VAL A 270 2.07 -11.69 14.72
C VAL A 270 2.37 -13.17 14.51
N PRO A 271 1.91 -14.07 15.40
CA PRO A 271 2.09 -15.51 15.23
C PRO A 271 1.14 -16.06 14.17
N LEU A 272 1.46 -17.25 13.65
CA LEU A 272 0.52 -18.05 12.87
C LEU A 272 -0.64 -18.50 13.76
N ASP A 273 -1.85 -18.32 13.27
CA ASP A 273 -3.10 -18.65 13.96
C ASP A 273 -3.97 -19.49 13.01
N LEU A 274 -4.37 -20.67 13.47
CA LEU A 274 -5.17 -21.60 12.67
C LEU A 274 -6.58 -21.07 12.43
N GLY A 275 -7.18 -20.36 13.39
CA GLY A 275 -8.49 -19.75 13.21
C GLY A 275 -8.46 -18.73 12.08
N LEU A 276 -7.41 -17.90 12.02
CA LEU A 276 -7.20 -16.98 10.91
C LEU A 276 -6.96 -17.69 9.57
N ALA A 277 -6.27 -18.84 9.59
CA ALA A 277 -6.01 -19.62 8.37
C ALA A 277 -7.25 -20.35 7.84
N GLU A 278 -8.10 -20.88 8.71
CA GLU A 278 -9.30 -21.66 8.36
C GLU A 278 -10.52 -20.77 8.08
N ALA A 279 -10.77 -19.79 8.95
CA ALA A 279 -11.94 -18.91 8.87
C ALA A 279 -11.67 -17.58 8.16
N GLY A 280 -10.40 -17.32 7.80
CA GLY A 280 -9.97 -16.03 7.29
C GLY A 280 -10.16 -14.92 8.32
N VAL A 281 -10.27 -13.68 7.84
CA VAL A 281 -10.52 -12.49 8.68
C VAL A 281 -12.01 -12.27 9.02
N SER A 282 -12.87 -13.25 8.70
CA SER A 282 -14.33 -13.12 8.76
C SER A 282 -14.89 -13.45 10.16
N CYS A 283 -14.38 -14.48 10.84
CA CYS A 283 -14.80 -14.87 12.18
C CYS A 283 -13.65 -15.51 12.99
N GLY A 284 -13.81 -15.63 14.32
CA GLY A 284 -12.93 -16.43 15.19
C GLY A 284 -11.63 -15.80 15.69
N TRP A 285 -11.07 -14.79 15.02
CA TRP A 285 -9.76 -14.23 15.40
C TRP A 285 -9.80 -13.11 16.46
N ARG A 286 -10.97 -12.50 16.73
CA ARG A 286 -11.09 -11.25 17.52
C ARG A 286 -10.65 -11.35 18.99
N ASP A 287 -10.73 -12.56 19.54
CA ASP A 287 -10.32 -12.89 20.90
C ASP A 287 -9.00 -13.68 20.93
N SER A 288 -8.34 -13.85 19.77
CA SER A 288 -7.08 -14.58 19.67
C SER A 288 -5.87 -13.69 19.99
N PRO A 289 -4.70 -14.29 20.30
CA PRO A 289 -3.46 -13.54 20.49
C PRO A 289 -3.09 -12.64 19.30
N VAL A 290 -3.50 -13.00 18.09
CA VAL A 290 -3.34 -12.17 16.89
C VAL A 290 -4.11 -10.86 17.02
N ALA A 291 -5.37 -10.90 17.46
CA ALA A 291 -6.14 -9.68 17.63
C ALA A 291 -5.53 -8.75 18.67
N GLN A 292 -4.99 -9.29 19.76
CA GLN A 292 -4.29 -8.47 20.74
C GLN A 292 -3.02 -7.83 20.15
N ALA A 293 -2.20 -8.61 19.46
CA ALA A 293 -1.00 -8.09 18.80
C ALA A 293 -1.34 -6.98 17.79
N VAL A 294 -2.38 -7.15 16.98
CA VAL A 294 -2.82 -6.13 16.01
C VAL A 294 -3.41 -4.91 16.71
N ARG A 295 -4.17 -5.06 17.81
CA ARG A 295 -4.65 -3.94 18.62
C ARG A 295 -3.49 -3.09 19.14
N ASP A 296 -2.45 -3.72 19.68
CA ASP A 296 -1.26 -3.03 20.18
C ASP A 296 -0.50 -2.32 19.04
N MET A 297 -0.42 -2.94 17.86
CA MET A 297 0.16 -2.30 16.67
C MET A 297 -0.64 -1.08 16.22
N VAL A 298 -1.97 -1.17 16.18
CA VAL A 298 -2.85 -0.06 15.81
C VAL A 298 -2.72 1.10 16.78
N ALA A 299 -2.61 0.83 18.09
CA ALA A 299 -2.36 1.87 19.09
C ALA A 299 -1.05 2.63 18.79
N LYS A 300 0.06 1.90 18.58
CA LYS A 300 1.36 2.49 18.22
C LYS A 300 1.33 3.25 16.90
N ILE A 301 0.58 2.76 15.90
CA ILE A 301 0.39 3.45 14.62
C ILE A 301 -0.33 4.78 14.86
N LYS A 302 -1.43 4.78 15.63
CA LYS A 302 -2.21 5.98 15.91
C LYS A 302 -1.44 7.06 16.68
N GLU A 303 -0.52 6.68 17.56
CA GLU A 303 0.36 7.64 18.25
C GLU A 303 1.28 8.43 17.29
N LYS A 304 1.49 7.91 16.07
CA LYS A 304 2.35 8.50 15.05
C LYS A 304 1.59 9.22 13.92
N LEU A 305 0.26 9.11 13.90
CA LEU A 305 -0.63 9.66 12.87
C LEU A 305 -1.15 11.04 13.27
#